data_AF-A0A9E3WXX7-F1
#
_entry.id   AF-A0A9E3WXX7-F1
#
_cell.length_a   1.000
_cell.length_b   1.000
_cell.length_c   1.000
_cell.angle_alpha   90.00
_cell.angle_beta   90.00
_cell.angle_gamma   90.00
#
_symmetry.space_group_name_H-M   'P 1'
#
loop_
_entity.id
_entity.type
_entity.pdbx_description
1 polymer ?
#
loop_
_entity_poly.entity_id
_entity_poly.type
_entity_poly.pdbx_seq_one_letter_code
_entity_poly.pdbx_strand_id
1 'polypeptide(L)'
;MSIDDTLLTHHGKHFDEIAYLYDSAQACYVWAHNLVTLHYSDDETDYPVSFELWRPAQLDKIEAGLLAAGVKVKASKQSLKERDPAKWRQYLLNL
;
A
#
# COMPACT_ATOMS: atom_id res chain seq x y z
N MET A 1 6.87 18.08 -7.10
CA MET A 1 5.95 16.93 -7.04
C MET A 1 5.99 16.37 -5.64
N SER A 2 4.85 16.34 -4.97
CA SER A 2 4.68 15.82 -3.62
C SER A 2 3.56 14.79 -3.61
N ILE A 3 3.65 13.84 -2.68
CA ILE A 3 2.58 12.87 -2.41
C ILE A 3 2.11 13.14 -0.99
N ASP A 4 0.79 13.21 -0.83
CA ASP A 4 0.13 13.37 0.45
C ASP A 4 -1.01 12.35 0.57
N ASP A 5 -1.52 12.13 1.77
CA ASP A 5 -2.58 11.17 2.02
C ASP A 5 -3.59 11.66 3.05
N THR A 6 -4.85 11.28 2.90
CA THR A 6 -5.94 11.67 3.81
C THR A 6 -6.70 10.44 4.28
N LEU A 7 -6.75 10.26 5.60
CA LEU A 7 -7.44 9.14 6.23
C LEU A 7 -8.91 9.47 6.52
N LEU A 8 -9.81 8.68 5.96
CA LEU A 8 -11.23 8.66 6.32
C LEU A 8 -11.47 7.54 7.32
N THR A 9 -11.50 7.89 8.61
CA THR A 9 -11.63 6.95 9.73
C THR A 9 -13.06 6.41 9.90
N HIS A 10 -13.17 5.12 10.25
CA HIS A 10 -14.44 4.41 10.45
C HIS A 10 -14.52 3.76 11.82
N HIS A 11 -15.73 3.68 12.37
CA HIS A 11 -16.07 2.87 13.54
C HIS A 11 -16.41 1.43 13.14
N GLY A 12 -15.49 0.73 12.46
CA GLY A 12 -15.70 -0.65 12.00
C GLY A 12 -14.63 -1.14 11.02
N LYS A 13 -14.60 -2.45 10.75
CA LYS A 13 -13.58 -3.10 9.90
C LYS A 13 -14.14 -3.87 8.69
N HIS A 14 -15.45 -3.84 8.48
CA HIS A 14 -16.13 -4.60 7.43
C HIS A 14 -16.52 -3.68 6.27
N PHE A 15 -15.51 -3.09 5.65
CA PHE A 15 -15.64 -2.23 4.48
C PHE A 15 -14.66 -2.70 3.42
N ASP A 16 -15.03 -2.59 2.15
CA ASP A 16 -14.14 -2.93 1.05
C ASP A 16 -12.96 -1.94 1.03
N GLU A 17 -11.74 -2.46 0.83
CA GLU A 17 -10.51 -1.66 0.70
C GLU A 17 -10.12 -0.83 1.94
N ILE A 18 -10.71 -1.12 3.11
CA ILE A 18 -10.29 -0.52 4.39
C ILE A 18 -8.96 -1.09 4.87
N ALA A 19 -8.16 -0.24 5.51
CA ALA A 19 -6.88 -0.62 6.09
C ALA A 19 -6.75 -0.15 7.54
N TYR A 20 -5.93 -0.86 8.31
CA TYR A 20 -5.56 -0.44 9.66
C TYR A 20 -4.27 0.37 9.58
N LEU A 21 -4.39 1.69 9.67
CA LEU A 21 -3.34 2.65 9.36
C LEU A 21 -3.04 3.52 10.58
N TYR A 22 -1.80 4.00 10.69
CA TYR A 22 -1.42 4.93 11.74
C TYR A 22 -1.84 6.34 11.36
N ASP A 23 -2.72 6.94 12.16
CA ASP A 23 -3.09 8.35 12.07
C ASP A 23 -2.14 9.16 12.96
N SER A 24 -1.26 9.93 12.32
CA SER A 24 -0.30 10.79 13.03
C SER A 24 -0.96 11.97 13.74
N ALA A 25 -2.13 12.45 13.30
CA ALA A 25 -2.84 13.55 13.95
C ALA A 25 -3.41 13.12 15.30
N GLN A 26 -3.82 11.85 15.42
CA GLN A 26 -4.35 11.26 16.66
C GLN A 26 -3.32 10.40 17.40
N ALA A 27 -2.14 10.21 16.82
CA ALA A 27 -1.07 9.35 17.30
C ALA A 27 -1.52 7.90 17.62
N CYS A 28 -2.47 7.35 16.86
CA CYS A 28 -3.03 6.02 17.09
C CYS A 28 -3.35 5.29 15.77
N TYR A 29 -3.55 3.97 15.84
CA TYR A 29 -3.97 3.20 14.66
C TYR A 29 -5.49 3.16 14.55
N VAL A 30 -5.98 3.43 13.34
CA VAL A 30 -7.41 3.52 13.01
C VAL A 30 -7.74 2.65 11.80
N TRP A 31 -9.00 2.19 11.73
CA TRP A 31 -9.54 1.62 10.50
C TRP A 31 -9.99 2.77 9.60
N ALA A 32 -9.38 2.90 8.43
CA ALA A 32 -9.63 4.01 7.52
C ALA A 32 -9.53 3.60 6.05
N HIS A 33 -10.25 4.32 5.19
CA HIS A 33 -9.88 4.44 3.79
C HIS A 33 -8.80 5.52 3.68
N ASN A 34 -7.82 5.31 2.81
CA ASN A 34 -6.74 6.27 2.61
C ASN A 34 -6.75 6.81 1.18
N LEU A 35 -7.04 8.10 1.02
CA LEU A 35 -6.98 8.77 -0.27
C LEU A 35 -5.58 9.34 -0.48
N VAL A 36 -4.85 8.80 -1.45
CA VAL A 36 -3.51 9.28 -1.82
C VAL A 36 -3.66 10.32 -2.91
N THR A 37 -2.98 11.45 -2.73
CA THR A 37 -3.00 12.58 -3.66
C THR A 37 -1.60 12.88 -4.16
N LEU A 38 -1.46 13.02 -5.49
CA LEU A 38 -0.26 13.53 -6.12
C LEU A 38 -0.45 15.01 -6.43
N HIS A 39 0.43 15.86 -5.90
CA HIS A 39 0.46 17.29 -6.20
C HIS A 39 1.67 17.65 -7.05
N TYR A 40 1.45 18.50 -8.04
CA TYR A 40 2.49 19.27 -8.69
C TYR A 40 2.52 20.64 -8.05
N SER A 41 3.71 21.13 -7.72
CA SER A 41 3.91 22.41 -7.05
C SER A 41 4.83 23.24 -7.93
N ASP A 42 4.46 24.50 -8.15
CA ASP A 42 5.37 25.53 -8.64
C ASP A 42 5.68 26.54 -7.51
N ASP A 43 6.31 27.67 -7.85
CA ASP A 43 6.70 28.68 -6.87
C ASP A 43 5.52 29.48 -6.30
N GLU A 44 4.33 29.36 -6.89
CA GLU A 44 3.14 30.13 -6.51
C GLU A 44 2.05 29.27 -5.87
N THR A 45 1.89 28.00 -6.28
CA THR A 45 0.79 27.16 -5.81
C THR A 45 0.99 25.66 -6.01
N ASP A 46 0.11 24.89 -5.35
CA ASP A 46 0.00 23.44 -5.43
C ASP A 46 -1.22 23.05 -6.25
N TYR A 47 -1.01 22.22 -7.26
CA TYR A 47 -2.04 21.69 -8.14
C TYR A 47 -2.22 20.20 -7.89
N PRO A 48 -3.43 19.73 -7.57
CA PRO A 48 -3.69 18.31 -7.53
C PRO A 48 -3.68 17.74 -8.96
N VAL A 49 -2.87 16.70 -9.16
CA VAL A 49 -2.70 16.05 -10.46
C VAL A 49 -3.41 14.70 -10.51
N SER A 50 -3.47 13.99 -9.38
CA SER A 50 -4.14 12.69 -9.30
C SER A 50 -4.62 12.40 -7.88
N PHE A 51 -5.71 11.65 -7.79
CA PHE A 51 -6.28 11.13 -6.55
C PHE A 51 -6.62 9.66 -6.74
N GLU A 52 -6.18 8.81 -5.82
CA GLU A 52 -6.51 7.40 -5.87
C GLU A 52 -6.68 6.83 -4.46
N LEU A 53 -7.64 5.92 -4.30
CA LEU A 53 -7.78 5.15 -3.08
C LEU A 53 -6.57 4.20 -2.95
N TRP A 54 -5.88 4.27 -1.81
CA TRP A 54 -4.82 3.34 -1.48
C TRP A 54 -5.40 1.93 -1.41
N ARG A 55 -4.74 0.99 -2.08
CA ARG A 55 -5.13 -0.43 -2.09
C ARG A 55 -3.94 -1.30 -1.69
N PRO A 56 -4.18 -2.40 -0.97
CA PRO A 56 -3.13 -3.34 -0.66
C PRO A 56 -2.40 -3.84 -1.90
N ALA A 57 -1.09 -4.04 -1.76
CA ALA A 57 -0.23 -4.58 -2.81
C ALA A 57 -0.75 -5.92 -3.36
N GLN A 58 -0.93 -5.99 -4.69
CA GLN A 58 -1.39 -7.20 -5.38
C GLN A 58 -0.22 -8.18 -5.56
N LEU A 59 -0.05 -9.09 -4.61
CA LEU A 59 1.15 -9.94 -4.50
C LEU A 59 1.40 -10.81 -5.74
N ASP A 60 0.35 -11.32 -6.38
CA ASP A 60 0.49 -12.13 -7.59
C ASP A 60 1.06 -11.33 -8.76
N LYS A 61 0.63 -10.06 -8.91
CA LYS A 61 1.17 -9.16 -9.94
C LYS A 61 2.62 -8.78 -9.63
N ILE A 62 2.94 -8.55 -8.36
CA ILE A 62 4.31 -8.26 -7.93
C ILE A 62 5.22 -9.44 -8.23
N GLU A 63 4.84 -10.65 -7.84
CA GLU A 63 5.62 -11.85 -8.13
C GLU A 63 5.80 -12.06 -9.64
N ALA A 64 4.73 -11.95 -10.42
CA ALA A 64 4.81 -12.07 -11.88
C ALA A 64 5.76 -11.03 -12.49
N GLY A 65 5.68 -9.78 -12.03
CA GLY A 65 6.56 -8.69 -12.45
C GLY A 65 8.03 -8.93 -12.08
N LEU A 66 8.29 -9.39 -10.84
CA LEU A 66 9.63 -9.73 -10.37
C LEU A 66 10.25 -10.85 -11.21
N LEU A 67 9.49 -11.92 -11.49
CA LEU A 67 9.95 -13.03 -12.34
C LEU A 67 10.20 -12.57 -13.77
N ALA A 68 9.32 -11.74 -14.34
CA ALA A 68 9.50 -11.18 -15.68
C ALA A 68 10.75 -10.28 -15.78
N ALA A 69 11.08 -9.58 -14.70
CA ALA A 69 12.31 -8.79 -14.58
C ALA A 69 13.57 -9.64 -14.30
N GLY A 70 13.44 -10.97 -14.19
CA GLY A 70 14.56 -11.89 -13.93
C GLY A 70 14.99 -11.96 -12.46
N VAL A 71 14.20 -11.39 -11.53
CA VAL A 71 14.47 -11.45 -10.09
C VAL A 71 14.18 -12.86 -9.58
N LYS A 72 15.17 -13.47 -8.92
CA LYS A 72 15.07 -14.85 -8.44
C LYS A 72 14.33 -14.93 -7.10
N VAL A 73 13.10 -15.41 -7.15
CA VAL A 73 12.33 -15.79 -5.96
C VAL A 73 12.85 -17.13 -5.43
N LYS A 74 13.23 -17.20 -4.15
CA LYS A 74 13.76 -18.42 -3.52
C LYS A 74 12.68 -19.50 -3.43
N ALA A 75 12.94 -20.70 -3.97
CA ALA A 75 12.01 -21.84 -3.93
C ALA A 75 11.57 -22.20 -2.50
N SER A 76 12.49 -22.15 -1.53
CA SER A 76 12.18 -22.42 -0.11
C SER A 76 11.21 -21.41 0.53
N LYS A 77 11.00 -20.25 -0.10
CA LYS A 77 10.08 -19.21 0.37
C LYS A 77 8.70 -19.31 -0.28
N GLN A 78 8.52 -20.09 -1.35
CA GLN A 78 7.22 -20.22 -2.03
C GLN A 78 6.14 -20.83 -1.13
N SER A 79 6.51 -21.73 -0.22
CA SER A 79 5.55 -22.31 0.74
C SER A 79 4.94 -21.27 1.70
N LEU A 80 5.51 -20.07 1.79
CA LEU A 80 4.95 -19.00 2.62
C LEU A 80 3.63 -18.47 2.06
N LYS A 81 3.35 -18.62 0.75
CA LYS A 81 2.08 -18.21 0.14
C LYS A 81 0.87 -18.78 0.89
N GLU A 82 0.95 -20.05 1.26
CA GLU A 82 -0.12 -20.77 1.94
C GLU A 82 0.04 -20.75 3.47
N ARG A 83 1.28 -20.96 3.96
CA ARG A 83 1.54 -21.15 5.39
C ARG A 83 1.56 -19.84 6.18
N ASP A 84 2.05 -18.75 5.58
CA ASP A 84 2.20 -17.46 6.24
C ASP A 84 2.21 -16.31 5.22
N PRO A 85 1.01 -15.89 4.73
CA PRO A 85 0.88 -14.88 3.70
C PRO A 85 1.48 -13.52 4.10
N ALA A 86 1.51 -13.21 5.39
CA ALA A 86 2.11 -11.97 5.90
C ALA A 86 3.63 -11.97 5.68
N LYS A 87 4.31 -13.07 6.01
CA LYS A 87 5.75 -13.22 5.71
C LYS A 87 6.02 -13.31 4.22
N TRP A 88 5.12 -13.90 3.44
CA TRP A 88 5.23 -13.91 1.99
C TRP A 88 5.20 -12.49 1.41
N ARG A 89 4.22 -11.66 1.83
CA ARG A 89 4.14 -10.24 1.46
C ARG A 89 5.43 -9.51 1.80
N GLN A 90 5.92 -9.63 3.04
CA GLN A 90 7.13 -8.95 3.46
C GLN A 90 8.36 -9.40 2.66
N TYR A 91 8.45 -10.69 2.32
CA TYR A 91 9.53 -11.19 1.48
C TYR A 91 9.49 -10.57 0.08
N LEU A 92 8.32 -10.56 -0.58
CA LEU A 92 8.18 -9.99 -1.92
C LEU A 92 8.46 -8.49 -1.98
N LEU A 93 8.01 -7.73 -0.98
CA LEU A 93 8.20 -6.27 -0.96
C LEU A 93 9.65 -5.84 -0.64
N ASN A 94 10.51 -6.78 -0.24
CA ASN A 94 11.91 -6.53 0.11
C ASN A 94 12.91 -7.20 -0.85
N LEU A 95 12.45 -7.78 -1.96
CA LEU A 95 13.28 -8.36 -3.02
C LEU A 95 13.78 -7.28 -3.98
#